data_AF-K1Y4Y2-F1
#
_entry.id   AF-K1Y4Y2-F1
#
_cell.length_a   1.000
_cell.length_b   1.000
_cell.length_c   1.000
_cell.angle_alpha   90.00
_cell.angle_beta   90.00
_cell.angle_gamma   90.00
#
_symmetry.space_group_name_H-M   'P 1'
#
loop_
_entity.id
_entity.type
_entity.pdbx_description
1 polymer ?
#
loop_
_entity_poly.entity_id
_entity_poly.type
_entity_poly.pdbx_seq_one_letter_code
_entity_poly.pdbx_strand_id
1 'polypeptide(L)'
;MKELTHGIKFPLGRDKYDVWIFAICIFCLAMPYFMWQFSLKSFLIICALLSIKNIEKVNNWNKIFFAVSMIILYLYTGIISNWSFFGIIFLLLITPVFFAKSKFISQSFDVFIFIFSMMLIPSILQYILVSILGVDMPHSNIIGLNTEKMGVYSQYLFMLTYSGGEALIDIILPRFYGYFDEPGVIGTIAAVILSVKKFNLKSWVNIPIFVAGILSFSLFFYLISFIYLFVFVKMKYKLILIAILTMLLMYFADNEVLKYHIFDRLNFDSYFLENFSTRRDGFGFEDWYLNFKKTPQYLTGMGAGYNLVVNLGGSSYKNIITDFGIIFFLMYLSAFLIYGIRSLGYTKELLISLMILFGIIYQRPYIQDLLYVFLIYAPFVFFNEYKKGSFLIIKNERKPKV
;
A
#
# COMPACT_ATOMS: atom_id res chain seq x y z
N MET A 1 -19.64 -14.01 18.89
CA MET A 1 -18.76 -13.73 17.73
C MET A 1 -19.53 -14.13 16.46
N LYS A 2 -20.32 -13.23 15.86
CA LYS A 2 -20.96 -13.49 14.55
C LYS A 2 -19.92 -13.18 13.48
N GLU A 3 -19.38 -14.20 12.83
CA GLU A 3 -18.61 -14.04 11.59
C GLU A 3 -19.54 -13.47 10.52
N LEU A 4 -19.56 -12.16 10.37
CA LEU A 4 -20.12 -11.52 9.18
C LEU A 4 -19.13 -11.78 8.04
N THR A 5 -19.49 -12.63 7.09
CA THR A 5 -18.77 -12.78 5.83
C THR A 5 -18.92 -11.49 5.01
N HIS A 6 -17.80 -10.81 4.76
CA HIS A 6 -17.77 -9.52 4.07
C HIS A 6 -17.55 -9.71 2.56
N GLY A 7 -18.58 -9.46 1.74
CA GLY A 7 -18.48 -9.37 0.28
C GLY A 7 -18.26 -7.93 -0.20
N ILE A 8 -17.84 -7.75 -1.46
CA ILE A 8 -17.80 -6.42 -2.10
C ILE A 8 -19.22 -5.87 -2.20
N LYS A 9 -19.42 -4.58 -1.88
CA LYS A 9 -20.68 -3.89 -2.14
C LYS A 9 -20.52 -2.94 -3.31
N PHE A 10 -21.16 -3.27 -4.43
CA PHE A 10 -21.19 -2.37 -5.57
C PHE A 10 -22.08 -1.17 -5.31
N PRO A 11 -21.68 0.03 -5.75
CA PRO A 11 -22.49 1.23 -5.59
C PRO A 11 -23.79 1.13 -6.41
N LEU A 12 -24.89 1.61 -5.82
CA LEU A 12 -26.23 1.67 -6.40
C LEU A 12 -26.65 3.14 -6.52
N GLY A 13 -27.34 3.52 -7.60
CA GLY A 13 -27.83 4.89 -7.85
C GLY A 13 -26.90 5.76 -8.72
N ARG A 14 -27.16 7.07 -8.80
CA ARG A 14 -26.44 8.02 -9.69
C ARG A 14 -24.96 8.17 -9.36
N ASP A 15 -24.58 8.04 -8.09
CA ASP A 15 -23.18 8.17 -7.63
C ASP A 15 -22.32 6.96 -8.02
N LYS A 16 -22.92 5.91 -8.61
CA LYS A 16 -22.22 4.70 -9.07
C LYS A 16 -21.07 5.03 -10.01
N TYR A 17 -21.31 5.90 -11.00
CA TYR A 17 -20.30 6.22 -12.00
C TYR A 17 -19.09 6.93 -11.39
N ASP A 18 -19.33 7.89 -10.50
CA ASP A 18 -18.26 8.62 -9.81
C ASP A 18 -17.34 7.66 -9.03
N VAL A 19 -17.93 6.69 -8.32
CA VAL A 19 -17.18 5.69 -7.55
C VAL A 19 -16.32 4.82 -8.46
N TRP A 20 -16.88 4.34 -9.58
CA TRP A 20 -16.13 3.51 -10.53
C TRP A 20 -15.00 4.29 -11.19
N ILE A 21 -15.26 5.51 -11.67
CA ILE A 21 -14.25 6.34 -12.31
C ILE A 21 -13.13 6.67 -11.31
N PHE A 22 -13.47 7.07 -10.08
CA PHE A 22 -12.49 7.34 -9.04
C PHE A 22 -11.62 6.11 -8.75
N ALA A 23 -12.21 4.93 -8.56
CA ALA A 23 -11.46 3.70 -8.31
C ALA A 23 -10.55 3.30 -9.48
N ILE A 24 -11.00 3.48 -10.73
CA ILE A 24 -10.16 3.28 -11.92
C ILE A 24 -9.00 4.27 -11.93
N CYS A 25 -9.23 5.55 -11.64
CA CYS A 25 -8.17 6.54 -11.55
C CYS A 25 -7.14 6.19 -10.47
N ILE A 26 -7.57 5.74 -9.28
CA ILE A 26 -6.66 5.24 -8.22
C ILE A 26 -5.85 4.04 -8.71
N PHE A 27 -6.47 3.10 -9.44
CA PHE A 27 -5.78 1.96 -10.03
C PHE A 27 -4.74 2.41 -11.08
N CYS A 28 -5.07 3.36 -11.94
CA CYS A 28 -4.14 3.92 -12.91
C CYS A 28 -2.98 4.68 -12.24
N LEU A 29 -3.25 5.37 -11.12
CA LEU A 29 -2.24 6.04 -10.31
C LEU A 29 -1.28 5.06 -9.63
N ALA A 30 -1.63 3.77 -9.53
CA ALA A 30 -0.70 2.74 -9.08
C ALA A 30 0.41 2.41 -10.11
N MET A 31 0.37 3.03 -11.29
CA MET A 31 1.36 2.88 -12.36
C MET A 31 1.60 1.43 -12.81
N PRO A 32 0.56 0.69 -13.20
CA PRO A 32 0.79 -0.56 -13.92
C PRO A 32 1.52 -0.26 -15.24
N TYR A 33 2.26 -1.21 -15.80
CA TYR A 33 3.21 -0.94 -16.89
C TYR A 33 2.59 -0.31 -18.14
N PHE A 34 1.36 -0.68 -18.47
CA PHE A 34 0.63 -0.11 -19.59
C PHE A 34 0.22 1.36 -19.36
N MET A 35 0.39 1.89 -18.15
CA MET A 35 0.16 3.30 -17.80
C MET A 35 1.42 4.16 -17.82
N TRP A 36 2.62 3.59 -17.99
CA TRP A 36 3.89 4.34 -17.88
C TRP A 36 4.07 5.45 -18.93
N GLN A 37 3.38 5.36 -20.07
CA GLN A 37 3.42 6.38 -21.12
C GLN A 37 2.44 7.55 -20.89
N PHE A 38 1.54 7.43 -19.91
CA PHE A 38 0.49 8.41 -19.67
C PHE A 38 0.84 9.36 -18.52
N SER A 39 0.37 10.60 -18.63
CA SER A 39 0.51 11.58 -17.55
C SER A 39 -0.40 11.23 -16.37
N LEU A 40 0.21 10.90 -15.23
CA LEU A 40 -0.49 10.65 -13.96
C LEU A 40 -1.30 11.86 -13.48
N LYS A 41 -0.91 13.06 -13.92
CA LYS A 41 -1.53 14.33 -13.53
C LYS A 41 -3.02 14.37 -13.87
N SER A 42 -3.39 13.81 -15.02
CA SER A 42 -4.78 13.77 -15.46
C SER A 42 -5.66 12.95 -14.52
N PHE A 43 -5.17 11.79 -14.05
CA PHE A 43 -5.89 10.94 -13.10
C PHE A 43 -6.02 11.60 -11.74
N LEU A 44 -4.98 12.31 -11.27
CA LEU A 44 -5.04 13.06 -10.02
C LEU A 44 -6.10 14.17 -10.08
N ILE A 45 -6.16 14.92 -11.19
CA ILE A 45 -7.17 15.97 -11.39
C ILE A 45 -8.59 15.37 -11.35
N ILE A 46 -8.81 14.24 -12.04
CA ILE A 46 -10.12 13.56 -12.03
C ILE A 46 -10.49 13.12 -10.61
N CYS A 47 -9.56 12.51 -9.86
CA CYS A 47 -9.76 12.13 -8.47
C CYS A 47 -10.12 13.35 -7.59
N ALA A 48 -9.45 14.48 -7.77
CA ALA A 48 -9.71 15.71 -7.04
C ALA A 48 -11.12 16.24 -7.34
N LEU A 49 -11.50 16.35 -8.62
CA LEU A 49 -12.81 16.83 -9.04
C LEU A 49 -13.95 15.94 -8.53
N LEU A 50 -13.80 14.61 -8.61
CA LEU A 50 -14.79 13.66 -8.09
C LEU A 50 -14.90 13.73 -6.57
N SER A 51 -13.78 13.94 -5.87
CA SER A 51 -13.77 14.16 -4.42
C SER A 51 -14.48 15.45 -4.03
N ILE A 52 -14.27 16.54 -4.78
CA ILE A 52 -14.95 17.83 -4.59
C ILE A 52 -16.46 17.68 -4.80
N LYS A 53 -16.87 17.05 -5.91
CA LYS A 53 -18.28 16.75 -6.21
C LYS A 53 -18.95 15.95 -5.10
N ASN A 54 -18.19 15.08 -4.44
CA ASN A 54 -18.67 14.20 -3.38
C ASN A 54 -18.30 14.68 -1.96
N ILE A 55 -18.09 15.99 -1.72
CA ILE A 55 -17.81 16.52 -0.38
C ILE A 55 -18.95 16.19 0.62
N GLU A 56 -18.55 15.81 1.83
CA GLU A 56 -19.48 15.58 2.95
C GLU A 56 -20.01 16.93 3.47
N LYS A 57 -21.32 17.01 3.77
CA LYS A 57 -21.86 18.21 4.43
C LYS A 57 -21.13 18.43 5.77
N VAL A 58 -20.73 19.67 6.01
CA VAL A 58 -19.74 20.12 7.02
C VAL A 58 -20.28 20.01 8.46
N ASN A 59 -20.53 18.79 8.95
CA ASN A 59 -21.01 18.56 10.31
C ASN A 59 -20.01 17.75 11.17
N ASN A 60 -18.96 17.17 10.57
CA ASN A 60 -17.99 16.34 11.27
C ASN A 60 -16.68 17.09 11.51
N TRP A 61 -16.60 17.80 12.64
CA TRP A 61 -15.42 18.58 13.05
C TRP A 61 -14.11 17.79 13.09
N ASN A 62 -14.15 16.50 13.46
CA ASN A 62 -12.95 15.67 13.49
C ASN A 62 -12.36 15.47 12.09
N LYS A 63 -13.24 15.30 11.10
CA LYS A 63 -12.83 15.14 9.71
C LYS A 63 -12.33 16.45 9.11
N ILE A 64 -12.98 17.57 9.43
CA ILE A 64 -12.56 18.91 9.00
C ILE A 64 -11.18 19.24 9.58
N PHE A 65 -11.01 19.04 10.89
CA PHE A 65 -9.72 19.25 11.57
C PHE A 65 -8.61 18.41 10.93
N PHE A 66 -8.87 17.13 10.66
CA PHE A 66 -7.92 16.26 9.97
C PHE A 66 -7.58 16.78 8.56
N ALA A 67 -8.58 17.10 7.75
CA ALA A 67 -8.38 17.56 6.38
C ALA A 67 -7.63 18.90 6.31
N VAL A 68 -7.95 19.86 7.20
CA VAL A 68 -7.22 21.13 7.34
C VAL A 68 -5.78 20.89 7.79
N SER A 69 -5.54 19.98 8.75
CA SER A 69 -4.19 19.60 9.15
C SER A 69 -3.38 19.06 7.96
N MET A 70 -4.00 18.22 7.13
CA MET A 70 -3.35 17.70 5.92
C MET A 70 -3.06 18.81 4.90
N ILE A 71 -3.96 19.78 4.70
CA ILE A 71 -3.70 20.94 3.83
C ILE A 71 -2.48 21.72 4.32
N ILE A 72 -2.40 22.02 5.62
CA ILE A 72 -1.28 22.76 6.21
C ILE A 72 0.04 21.99 6.00
N LEU A 73 0.02 20.67 6.24
CA LEU A 73 1.17 19.81 6.02
C LEU A 73 1.60 19.79 4.54
N TYR A 74 0.67 19.64 3.59
CA TYR A 74 1.03 19.68 2.17
C TYR A 74 1.52 21.07 1.72
N LEU A 75 0.93 22.16 2.22
CA LEU A 75 1.46 23.51 2.01
C LEU A 75 2.90 23.62 2.49
N TYR A 76 3.18 23.12 3.70
CA TYR A 76 4.53 23.09 4.26
C TYR A 76 5.51 22.34 3.35
N THR A 77 5.13 21.16 2.85
CA THR A 77 5.99 20.40 1.91
C THR A 77 6.27 21.18 0.63
N GLY A 78 5.31 21.94 0.10
CA GLY A 78 5.53 22.79 -1.07
C GLY A 78 6.48 23.95 -0.81
N ILE A 79 6.34 24.60 0.35
CA ILE A 79 7.14 25.75 0.75
C ILE A 79 8.60 25.35 1.04
N ILE A 80 8.83 24.32 1.86
CA ILE A 80 10.19 23.87 2.22
C ILE A 80 10.98 23.39 1.00
N SER A 81 10.27 22.89 -0.02
CA SER A 81 10.85 22.41 -1.27
C SER A 81 11.04 23.50 -2.33
N ASN A 82 10.71 24.75 -2.01
CA ASN A 82 10.72 25.89 -2.95
C ASN A 82 9.97 25.59 -4.26
N TRP A 83 8.85 24.86 -4.18
CA TRP A 83 8.07 24.54 -5.37
C TRP A 83 7.36 25.78 -5.91
N SER A 84 7.19 25.81 -7.24
CA SER A 84 6.40 26.85 -7.88
C SER A 84 4.95 26.83 -7.39
N PHE A 85 4.26 27.97 -7.49
CA PHE A 85 2.84 28.09 -7.15
C PHE A 85 1.98 26.97 -7.78
N PHE A 86 2.22 26.66 -9.06
CA PHE A 86 1.52 25.57 -9.75
C PHE A 86 1.89 24.18 -9.19
N GLY A 87 3.14 23.96 -8.77
CA GLY A 87 3.55 22.72 -8.10
C GLY A 87 2.84 22.51 -6.77
N ILE A 88 2.70 23.58 -5.97
CA ILE A 88 1.95 23.53 -4.70
C ILE A 88 0.47 23.24 -4.96
N ILE A 89 -0.17 23.93 -5.92
CA ILE A 89 -1.56 23.65 -6.30
C ILE A 89 -1.72 22.19 -6.71
N PHE A 90 -0.80 21.66 -7.50
CA PHE A 90 -0.87 20.28 -7.97
C PHE A 90 -0.80 19.29 -6.81
N LEU A 91 0.07 19.51 -5.83
CA LEU A 91 0.12 18.69 -4.61
C LEU A 91 -1.18 18.77 -3.80
N LEU A 92 -1.75 19.96 -3.69
CA LEU A 92 -3.00 20.18 -2.97
C LEU A 92 -4.19 19.47 -3.60
N LEU A 93 -4.11 18.98 -4.85
CA LEU A 93 -5.14 18.15 -5.47
C LEU A 93 -5.38 16.81 -4.75
N ILE A 94 -4.47 16.39 -3.87
CA ILE A 94 -4.67 15.22 -2.99
C ILE A 94 -5.71 15.54 -1.91
N THR A 95 -5.69 16.77 -1.37
CA THR A 95 -6.44 17.13 -0.15
C THR A 95 -7.97 17.03 -0.24
N PRO A 96 -8.64 17.24 -1.39
CA PRO A 96 -10.09 17.05 -1.49
C PRO A 96 -10.58 15.66 -1.08
N VAL A 97 -9.75 14.62 -1.20
CA VAL A 97 -10.10 13.25 -0.79
C VAL A 97 -10.48 13.17 0.69
N PHE A 98 -9.88 14.01 1.53
CA PHE A 98 -10.12 14.05 2.97
C PHE A 98 -11.44 14.73 3.34
N PHE A 99 -12.08 15.45 2.42
CA PHE A 99 -13.41 16.04 2.59
C PHE A 99 -14.53 15.17 2.00
N ALA A 100 -14.21 14.33 1.02
CA ALA A 100 -15.17 13.47 0.32
C ALA A 100 -15.94 12.52 1.25
N LYS A 101 -17.26 12.36 1.04
CA LYS A 101 -18.17 11.53 1.86
C LYS A 101 -17.56 10.18 2.21
N SER A 102 -17.67 9.81 3.48
CA SER A 102 -17.13 8.55 3.99
C SER A 102 -17.65 7.32 3.20
N LYS A 103 -18.94 7.33 2.81
CA LYS A 103 -19.54 6.32 1.92
C LYS A 103 -18.89 6.26 0.54
N PHE A 104 -18.60 7.41 -0.09
CA PHE A 104 -17.96 7.47 -1.41
C PHE A 104 -16.56 6.85 -1.39
N ILE A 105 -15.76 7.19 -0.38
CA ILE A 105 -14.42 6.62 -0.19
C ILE A 105 -14.49 5.11 0.07
N SER A 106 -15.37 4.67 0.98
CA SER A 106 -15.53 3.24 1.29
C SER A 106 -15.99 2.42 0.09
N GLN A 107 -16.92 2.94 -0.73
CA GLN A 107 -17.37 2.25 -1.94
C GLN A 107 -16.30 2.27 -3.04
N SER A 108 -15.54 3.36 -3.16
CA SER A 108 -14.43 3.45 -4.10
C SER A 108 -13.32 2.47 -3.74
N PHE A 109 -13.04 2.28 -2.45
CA PHE A 109 -12.11 1.26 -1.98
C PHE A 109 -12.60 -0.16 -2.32
N ASP A 110 -13.89 -0.44 -2.14
CA ASP A 110 -14.50 -1.72 -2.53
C ASP A 110 -14.37 -2.01 -4.05
N VAL A 111 -14.62 -1.00 -4.88
CA VAL A 111 -14.48 -1.12 -6.34
C VAL A 111 -13.01 -1.22 -6.75
N PHE A 112 -12.10 -0.49 -6.10
CA PHE A 112 -10.66 -0.62 -6.31
C PHE A 112 -10.18 -2.06 -6.01
N ILE A 113 -10.64 -2.65 -4.90
CA ILE A 113 -10.36 -4.05 -4.55
C ILE A 113 -10.86 -5.00 -5.64
N PHE A 114 -12.07 -4.76 -6.18
CA PHE A 114 -12.61 -5.55 -7.27
C PHE A 114 -11.72 -5.48 -8.52
N ILE A 115 -11.40 -4.27 -8.98
CA ILE A 115 -10.57 -4.03 -10.17
C ILE A 115 -9.20 -4.70 -9.99
N PHE A 116 -8.54 -4.45 -8.87
CA PHE A 116 -7.25 -5.03 -8.54
C PHE A 116 -7.29 -6.57 -8.57
N SER A 117 -8.29 -7.17 -7.92
CA SER A 117 -8.49 -8.62 -7.94
C SER A 117 -8.70 -9.17 -9.36
N MET A 118 -9.54 -8.51 -10.17
CA MET A 118 -9.84 -8.97 -11.53
C MET A 118 -8.61 -8.91 -12.44
N MET A 119 -7.80 -7.85 -12.31
CA MET A 119 -6.56 -7.69 -13.08
C MET A 119 -5.49 -8.70 -12.66
N LEU A 120 -5.49 -9.15 -11.41
CA LEU A 120 -4.54 -10.16 -10.93
C LEU A 120 -4.81 -11.56 -11.50
N ILE A 121 -6.07 -11.91 -11.80
CA ILE A 121 -6.41 -13.26 -12.30
C ILE A 121 -5.62 -13.63 -13.57
N PRO A 122 -5.71 -12.88 -14.69
CA PRO A 122 -4.96 -13.22 -15.90
C PRO A 122 -3.45 -13.11 -15.70
N SER A 123 -3.00 -12.21 -14.82
CA SER A 123 -1.59 -12.04 -14.46
C SER A 123 -1.01 -13.26 -13.75
N ILE A 124 -1.73 -13.81 -12.76
CA ILE A 124 -1.34 -15.04 -12.04
C ILE A 124 -1.34 -16.24 -12.98
N LEU A 125 -2.33 -16.36 -13.86
CA LEU A 125 -2.37 -17.44 -14.85
C LEU A 125 -1.17 -17.38 -15.79
N GLN A 126 -0.84 -16.19 -16.29
CA GLN A 126 0.34 -16.00 -17.15
C GLN A 126 1.65 -16.29 -16.40
N TYR A 127 1.76 -15.91 -15.13
CA TYR A 127 2.90 -16.25 -14.29
C TYR A 127 3.07 -17.76 -14.12
N ILE A 128 1.99 -18.50 -13.85
CA ILE A 128 2.06 -19.97 -13.71
C ILE A 128 2.52 -20.60 -15.03
N LEU A 129 1.96 -20.17 -16.17
CA LEU A 129 2.31 -20.72 -17.48
C LEU A 129 3.77 -20.42 -17.85
N VAL A 130 4.19 -19.17 -17.78
CA VAL A 130 5.52 -18.74 -18.22
C VAL A 130 6.60 -19.11 -17.21
N SER A 131 6.42 -18.74 -15.95
CA SER A 131 7.48 -18.80 -14.94
C SER A 131 7.57 -20.14 -14.20
N ILE A 132 6.47 -20.88 -14.08
CA ILE A 132 6.46 -22.17 -13.37
C ILE A 132 6.49 -23.34 -14.36
N LEU A 133 5.68 -23.28 -15.42
CA LEU A 133 5.58 -24.36 -16.41
C LEU A 133 6.53 -24.19 -17.60
N GLY A 134 7.22 -23.05 -17.73
CA GLY A 134 8.17 -22.80 -18.81
C GLY A 134 7.53 -22.68 -20.20
N VAL A 135 6.24 -22.31 -20.27
CA VAL A 135 5.53 -22.11 -21.54
C VAL A 135 6.03 -20.82 -22.19
N ASP A 136 6.63 -20.95 -23.38
CA ASP A 136 7.04 -19.79 -24.16
C ASP A 136 5.82 -19.00 -24.64
N MET A 137 5.85 -17.69 -24.40
CA MET A 137 4.76 -16.76 -24.76
C MET A 137 5.34 -15.50 -25.41
N PRO A 138 4.60 -14.89 -26.36
CA PRO A 138 5.01 -13.62 -26.95
C PRO A 138 5.22 -12.54 -25.89
N HIS A 139 6.40 -11.91 -25.91
CA HIS A 139 6.76 -10.81 -25.03
C HIS A 139 7.58 -9.76 -25.78
N SER A 140 7.59 -8.54 -25.25
CA SER A 140 8.45 -7.44 -25.69
C SER A 140 9.36 -7.01 -24.57
N ASN A 141 10.58 -6.56 -24.86
CA ASN A 141 11.46 -6.03 -23.84
C ASN A 141 11.22 -4.53 -23.65
N ILE A 142 11.04 -4.10 -22.40
CA ILE A 142 10.88 -2.69 -22.02
C ILE A 142 11.90 -2.29 -20.96
N ILE A 143 12.19 -1.00 -20.90
CA ILE A 143 13.02 -0.40 -19.85
C ILE A 143 12.11 -0.08 -18.66
N GLY A 144 12.60 -0.34 -17.45
CA GLY A 144 11.86 -0.02 -16.22
C GLY A 144 11.52 1.47 -16.09
N LEU A 145 10.44 1.76 -15.36
CA LEU A 145 10.02 3.13 -15.03
C LEU A 145 11.11 3.90 -14.27
N ASN A 146 11.80 3.22 -13.36
CA ASN A 146 12.89 3.79 -12.57
C ASN A 146 14.21 3.65 -13.33
N THR A 147 14.73 4.77 -13.85
CA THR A 147 16.02 4.82 -14.56
C THR A 147 17.20 4.41 -13.68
N GLU A 148 17.06 4.53 -12.35
CA GLU A 148 18.04 4.05 -11.36
C GLU A 148 18.16 2.52 -11.34
N LYS A 149 17.10 1.81 -11.78
CA LYS A 149 17.10 0.36 -11.97
C LYS A 149 17.30 0.10 -13.45
N MET A 150 18.56 0.09 -13.89
CA MET A 150 18.98 -0.18 -15.28
C MET A 150 18.70 -1.64 -15.72
N GLY A 151 17.49 -2.13 -15.50
CA GLY A 151 17.08 -3.49 -15.82
C GLY A 151 16.08 -3.53 -16.96
N VAL A 152 16.25 -4.53 -17.81
CA VAL A 152 15.32 -4.86 -18.90
C VAL A 152 14.23 -5.78 -18.33
N TYR A 153 12.99 -5.46 -18.65
CA TYR A 153 11.83 -6.29 -18.29
C TYR A 153 11.26 -6.96 -19.53
N SER A 154 10.90 -8.23 -19.41
CA SER A 154 10.07 -8.90 -20.40
C SER A 154 8.62 -8.60 -20.08
N GLN A 155 7.99 -7.84 -20.98
CA GLN A 155 6.60 -7.45 -20.94
C GLN A 155 5.76 -8.47 -21.70
N TYR A 156 4.95 -9.20 -20.94
CA TYR A 156 3.83 -9.98 -21.43
C TYR A 156 2.53 -9.18 -21.34
N LEU A 157 1.44 -9.71 -21.89
CA LEU A 157 0.15 -9.02 -21.97
C LEU A 157 -0.46 -8.62 -20.61
N PHE A 158 -0.20 -9.38 -19.54
CA PHE A 158 -0.74 -9.10 -18.20
C PHE A 158 0.33 -9.19 -17.10
N MET A 159 1.60 -9.31 -17.47
CA MET A 159 2.68 -9.57 -16.53
C MET A 159 4.00 -8.93 -17.01
N LEU A 160 4.77 -8.40 -16.06
CA LEU A 160 6.18 -8.11 -16.20
C LEU A 160 7.00 -9.18 -15.51
N THR A 161 8.13 -9.54 -16.11
CA THR A 161 9.19 -10.29 -15.45
C THR A 161 10.50 -9.53 -15.59
N TYR A 162 11.32 -9.58 -14.56
CA TYR A 162 12.64 -8.98 -14.61
C TYR A 162 13.60 -9.90 -15.35
N SER A 163 14.22 -9.41 -16.43
CA SER A 163 15.06 -10.24 -17.32
C SER A 163 16.55 -10.18 -16.96
N GLY A 164 16.93 -9.38 -15.95
CA GLY A 164 18.32 -9.18 -15.51
C GLY A 164 18.70 -9.92 -14.23
N GLY A 165 17.98 -11.00 -13.85
CA GLY A 165 18.30 -11.76 -12.64
C GLY A 165 19.58 -12.58 -12.81
N GLU A 166 20.66 -12.19 -12.14
CA GLU A 166 21.95 -12.91 -12.14
C GLU A 166 21.97 -14.13 -11.19
N ALA A 167 20.96 -14.27 -10.32
CA ALA A 167 20.91 -15.36 -9.34
C ALA A 167 20.17 -16.59 -9.88
N LEU A 168 20.79 -17.77 -9.75
CA LEU A 168 20.24 -19.10 -10.08
C LEU A 168 18.84 -19.37 -9.46
N ILE A 169 18.54 -18.67 -8.36
CA ILE A 169 17.29 -18.73 -7.62
C ILE A 169 16.14 -17.99 -8.31
N ASP A 170 16.41 -16.85 -8.95
CA ASP A 170 15.41 -16.11 -9.74
C ASP A 170 15.00 -16.91 -11.00
N ILE A 171 15.81 -17.89 -11.41
CA ILE A 171 15.52 -18.85 -12.48
C ILE A 171 14.60 -19.98 -12.00
N ILE A 172 14.68 -20.39 -10.72
CA ILE A 172 13.90 -21.52 -10.18
C ILE A 172 12.51 -21.09 -9.71
N LEU A 173 12.38 -19.92 -9.08
CA LEU A 173 11.08 -19.39 -8.66
C LEU A 173 11.09 -17.84 -8.68
N PRO A 174 10.92 -17.22 -9.86
CA PRO A 174 10.97 -15.76 -9.98
C PRO A 174 9.85 -15.12 -9.18
N ARG A 175 10.11 -13.96 -8.59
CA ARG A 175 9.08 -13.23 -7.83
C ARG A 175 7.96 -12.76 -8.76
N PHE A 176 6.72 -12.73 -8.28
CA PHE A 176 5.58 -12.24 -9.05
C PHE A 176 5.46 -10.72 -9.00
N TYR A 177 5.73 -10.05 -10.13
CA TYR A 177 5.62 -8.60 -10.30
C TYR A 177 4.21 -8.18 -10.75
N GLY A 178 3.42 -9.15 -11.24
CA GLY A 178 2.17 -8.91 -11.94
C GLY A 178 2.35 -7.82 -13.00
N TYR A 179 1.50 -6.80 -13.01
CA TYR A 179 1.59 -5.69 -13.95
C TYR A 179 2.33 -4.45 -13.41
N PHE A 180 3.16 -4.58 -12.35
CA PHE A 180 3.96 -3.48 -11.77
C PHE A 180 5.47 -3.66 -12.02
N ASP A 181 6.25 -2.59 -11.82
CA ASP A 181 7.72 -2.62 -11.89
C ASP A 181 8.38 -3.26 -10.67
N GLU A 182 7.64 -3.46 -9.58
CA GLU A 182 8.16 -4.07 -8.37
C GLU A 182 7.14 -5.01 -7.70
N PRO A 183 7.57 -6.22 -7.29
CA PRO A 183 6.71 -7.16 -6.57
C PRO A 183 6.30 -6.63 -5.20
N GLY A 184 7.09 -5.70 -4.63
CA GLY A 184 6.75 -5.01 -3.39
C GLY A 184 5.43 -4.25 -3.48
N VAL A 185 5.07 -3.69 -4.64
CA VAL A 185 3.82 -2.91 -4.82
C VAL A 185 2.61 -3.82 -4.64
N ILE A 186 2.62 -5.00 -5.28
CA ILE A 186 1.59 -6.03 -5.10
C ILE A 186 1.47 -6.41 -3.64
N GLY A 187 2.59 -6.71 -2.98
CA GLY A 187 2.59 -7.10 -1.58
C GLY A 187 2.02 -6.02 -0.66
N THR A 188 2.33 -4.74 -0.90
CA THR A 188 1.79 -3.62 -0.13
C THR A 188 0.28 -3.51 -0.30
N ILE A 189 -0.21 -3.45 -1.54
CA ILE A 189 -1.65 -3.34 -1.84
C ILE A 189 -2.41 -4.56 -1.28
N ALA A 190 -1.89 -5.77 -1.50
CA ALA A 190 -2.51 -7.00 -1.03
C ALA A 190 -2.64 -7.06 0.50
N ALA A 191 -1.58 -6.69 1.24
CA ALA A 191 -1.62 -6.71 2.70
C ALA A 191 -2.61 -5.70 3.28
N VAL A 192 -2.69 -4.50 2.70
CA VAL A 192 -3.69 -3.49 3.09
C VAL A 192 -5.10 -4.04 2.87
N ILE A 193 -5.39 -4.51 1.66
CA ILE A 193 -6.71 -5.01 1.30
C ILE A 193 -7.13 -6.18 2.19
N LEU A 194 -6.28 -7.19 2.34
CA LEU A 194 -6.60 -8.36 3.15
C LEU A 194 -6.75 -8.02 4.62
N SER A 195 -5.93 -7.13 5.17
CA SER A 195 -6.08 -6.69 6.57
C SER A 195 -7.40 -5.98 6.79
N VAL A 196 -7.81 -5.08 5.87
CA VAL A 196 -9.10 -4.39 5.93
C VAL A 196 -10.27 -5.37 5.76
N LYS A 197 -10.14 -6.34 4.84
CA LYS A 197 -11.11 -7.41 4.61
C LYS A 197 -11.02 -8.56 5.62
N LYS A 198 -10.20 -8.40 6.66
CA LYS A 198 -10.01 -9.35 7.75
C LYS A 198 -9.64 -10.77 7.28
N PHE A 199 -8.84 -10.86 6.21
CA PHE A 199 -8.45 -12.11 5.55
C PHE A 199 -9.63 -13.04 5.26
N ASN A 200 -10.80 -12.48 4.91
CA ASN A 200 -11.98 -13.26 4.57
C ASN A 200 -11.84 -13.95 3.20
N LEU A 201 -11.18 -15.11 3.16
CA LEU A 201 -10.97 -15.90 1.94
C LEU A 201 -12.23 -16.63 1.45
N LYS A 202 -13.35 -16.56 2.19
CA LYS A 202 -14.66 -17.01 1.69
C LYS A 202 -15.17 -16.12 0.55
N SER A 203 -14.68 -14.89 0.46
CA SER A 203 -14.95 -13.99 -0.67
C SER A 203 -13.97 -14.29 -1.80
N TRP A 204 -14.49 -14.74 -2.95
CA TRP A 204 -13.67 -15.13 -4.11
C TRP A 204 -12.76 -14.01 -4.60
N VAL A 205 -13.16 -12.75 -4.46
CA VAL A 205 -12.36 -11.56 -4.80
C VAL A 205 -11.05 -11.51 -3.99
N ASN A 206 -11.05 -11.98 -2.74
CA ASN A 206 -9.86 -11.92 -1.90
C ASN A 206 -8.85 -13.03 -2.26
N ILE A 207 -9.27 -14.06 -3.00
CA ILE A 207 -8.42 -15.21 -3.34
C ILE A 207 -7.27 -14.79 -4.29
N PRO A 208 -7.52 -14.15 -5.46
CA PRO A 208 -6.42 -13.67 -6.31
C PRO A 208 -5.46 -12.73 -5.58
N ILE A 209 -5.99 -11.86 -4.71
CA ILE A 209 -5.18 -10.90 -3.93
C ILE A 209 -4.25 -11.64 -2.95
N PHE A 210 -4.76 -12.68 -2.29
CA PHE A 210 -3.96 -13.51 -1.38
C PHE A 210 -2.88 -14.29 -2.11
N VAL A 211 -3.22 -14.93 -3.23
CA VAL A 211 -2.26 -15.67 -4.05
C VAL A 211 -1.17 -14.74 -4.59
N ALA A 212 -1.54 -13.61 -5.18
CA ALA A 212 -0.58 -12.60 -5.64
C ALA A 212 0.32 -12.07 -4.52
N GLY A 213 -0.24 -11.84 -3.33
CA GLY A 213 0.51 -11.40 -2.15
C GLY A 213 1.62 -12.38 -1.77
N ILE A 214 1.31 -13.69 -1.74
CA ILE A 214 2.30 -14.76 -1.48
C ILE A 214 3.36 -14.80 -2.58
N LEU A 215 2.92 -14.89 -3.84
CA LEU A 215 3.82 -15.04 -5.00
C LEU A 215 4.75 -13.83 -5.20
N SER A 216 4.36 -12.64 -4.70
CA SER A 216 5.21 -11.45 -4.74
C SER A 216 6.50 -11.56 -3.91
N PHE A 217 6.53 -12.51 -2.98
CA PHE A 217 7.60 -12.63 -1.97
C PHE A 217 7.92 -11.29 -1.26
N SER A 218 6.91 -10.46 -1.05
CA SER A 218 7.10 -9.15 -0.41
C SER A 218 7.22 -9.30 1.11
N LEU A 219 8.36 -8.90 1.66
CA LEU A 219 8.59 -8.91 3.11
C LEU A 219 7.47 -8.17 3.88
N PHE A 220 6.99 -7.06 3.34
CA PHE A 220 5.90 -6.30 3.94
C PHE A 220 4.60 -7.08 3.99
N PHE A 221 4.28 -7.80 2.91
CA PHE A 221 3.09 -8.64 2.87
C PHE A 221 3.13 -9.68 3.99
N TYR A 222 4.26 -10.39 4.12
CA TYR A 222 4.44 -11.39 5.16
C TYR A 222 4.41 -10.80 6.56
N LEU A 223 5.11 -9.68 6.80
CA LEU A 223 5.16 -9.04 8.11
C LEU A 223 3.78 -8.55 8.58
N ILE A 224 3.05 -7.82 7.73
CA ILE A 224 1.72 -7.32 8.09
C ILE A 224 0.73 -8.48 8.24
N SER A 225 0.79 -9.48 7.36
CA SER A 225 -0.06 -10.68 7.49
C SER A 225 0.25 -11.44 8.79
N PHE A 226 1.52 -11.59 9.15
CA PHE A 226 1.94 -12.24 10.38
C PHE A 226 1.46 -11.47 11.61
N ILE A 227 1.70 -10.16 11.68
CA ILE A 227 1.22 -9.33 12.81
C ILE A 227 -0.31 -9.38 12.87
N TYR A 228 -1.01 -9.30 11.74
CA TYR A 228 -2.47 -9.44 11.70
C TYR A 228 -2.92 -10.77 12.29
N LEU A 229 -2.37 -11.89 11.83
CA LEU A 229 -2.72 -13.22 12.33
C LEU A 229 -2.38 -13.32 13.82
N PHE A 230 -1.21 -12.84 14.23
CA PHE A 230 -0.77 -12.86 15.62
C PHE A 230 -1.68 -12.03 16.54
N VAL A 231 -2.27 -10.93 16.08
CA VAL A 231 -3.16 -10.10 16.90
C VAL A 231 -4.58 -10.67 16.92
N PHE A 232 -5.10 -11.14 15.78
CA PHE A 232 -6.55 -11.39 15.61
C PHE A 232 -6.97 -12.86 15.67
N VAL A 233 -6.05 -13.80 15.47
CA VAL A 233 -6.34 -15.23 15.52
C VAL A 233 -6.42 -15.71 16.98
N LYS A 234 -7.24 -16.72 17.28
CA LYS A 234 -7.32 -17.29 18.63
C LYS A 234 -5.99 -17.98 18.99
N MET A 235 -5.58 -17.90 20.27
CA MET A 235 -4.29 -18.45 20.75
C MET A 235 -4.00 -19.88 20.28
N LYS A 236 -4.99 -20.78 20.27
CA LYS A 236 -4.82 -22.16 19.80
C LYS A 236 -4.33 -22.27 18.35
N TYR A 237 -4.80 -21.40 17.46
CA TYR A 237 -4.37 -21.38 16.06
C TYR A 237 -3.09 -20.56 15.86
N LYS A 238 -2.77 -19.62 16.78
CA LYS A 238 -1.45 -18.96 16.78
C LYS A 238 -0.34 -19.96 17.07
N LEU A 239 -0.53 -20.84 18.05
CA LEU A 239 0.44 -21.89 18.38
C LEU A 239 0.64 -22.84 17.20
N ILE A 240 -0.44 -23.21 16.51
CA ILE A 240 -0.37 -24.03 15.28
C ILE A 240 0.35 -23.26 14.16
N LEU A 241 0.03 -21.98 13.95
CA LEU A 241 0.71 -21.15 12.94
C LEU A 241 2.20 -21.02 13.24
N ILE A 242 2.57 -20.78 14.51
CA ILE A 242 3.96 -20.72 14.95
C ILE A 242 4.61 -22.07 14.73
N ALA A 243 4.00 -23.18 15.13
CA ALA A 243 4.55 -24.52 14.92
C ALA A 243 4.76 -24.83 13.43
N ILE A 244 3.79 -24.50 12.57
CA ILE A 244 3.90 -24.64 11.12
C ILE A 244 5.02 -23.75 10.57
N LEU A 245 5.07 -22.47 10.97
CA LEU A 245 6.15 -21.57 10.56
C LEU A 245 7.50 -22.10 11.01
N THR A 246 7.63 -22.57 12.26
CA THR A 246 8.89 -23.12 12.78
C THR A 246 9.27 -24.40 12.02
N MET A 247 8.31 -25.25 11.70
CA MET A 247 8.52 -26.47 10.90
C MET A 247 8.92 -26.14 9.46
N LEU A 248 8.27 -25.16 8.82
CA LEU A 248 8.64 -24.66 7.49
C LEU A 248 10.03 -23.99 7.54
N LEU A 249 10.31 -23.19 8.56
CA LEU A 249 11.63 -22.57 8.78
C LEU A 249 12.71 -23.63 8.95
N MET A 250 12.45 -24.72 9.68
CA MET A 250 13.38 -25.85 9.83
C MET A 250 13.53 -26.63 8.52
N TYR A 251 12.44 -26.91 7.82
CA TYR A 251 12.43 -27.65 6.56
C TYR A 251 13.10 -26.88 5.42
N PHE A 252 12.97 -25.55 5.43
CA PHE A 252 13.51 -24.65 4.42
C PHE A 252 14.74 -23.85 4.91
N ALA A 253 15.30 -24.16 6.09
CA ALA A 253 16.51 -23.51 6.59
C ALA A 253 17.67 -23.64 5.59
N ASP A 254 17.73 -24.78 4.91
CA ASP A 254 18.73 -25.11 3.89
C ASP A 254 18.26 -24.79 2.46
N ASN A 255 17.05 -24.23 2.29
CA ASN A 255 16.54 -23.88 0.97
C ASN A 255 17.11 -22.55 0.51
N GLU A 256 17.89 -22.59 -0.56
CA GLU A 256 18.60 -21.42 -1.10
C GLU A 256 17.66 -20.28 -1.49
N VAL A 257 16.45 -20.57 -1.99
CA VAL A 257 15.45 -19.57 -2.40
C VAL A 257 14.94 -18.77 -1.20
N LEU A 258 14.57 -19.46 -0.12
CA LEU A 258 14.10 -18.83 1.11
C LEU A 258 15.23 -18.12 1.86
N LYS A 259 16.44 -18.68 1.80
CA LYS A 259 17.63 -18.03 2.34
C LYS A 259 17.89 -16.69 1.65
N TYR A 260 17.97 -16.66 0.32
CA TYR A 260 18.26 -15.44 -0.43
C TYR A 260 17.15 -14.38 -0.33
N HIS A 261 15.88 -14.77 -0.48
CA HIS A 261 14.79 -13.78 -0.50
C HIS A 261 14.28 -13.38 0.88
N ILE A 262 14.43 -14.23 1.90
CA ILE A 262 13.86 -13.99 3.23
C ILE A 262 14.94 -13.98 4.32
N PHE A 263 15.76 -15.03 4.48
CA PHE A 263 16.67 -15.12 5.64
C PHE A 263 17.88 -14.20 5.57
N ASP A 264 18.47 -14.01 4.40
CA ASP A 264 19.59 -13.08 4.22
C ASP A 264 19.15 -11.67 4.56
N ARG A 265 17.87 -11.33 4.35
CA ARG A 265 17.27 -10.05 4.76
C ARG A 265 16.99 -9.97 6.26
N LEU A 266 16.97 -11.10 6.96
CA LEU A 266 16.71 -11.23 8.39
C LEU A 266 17.97 -11.56 9.21
N ASN A 267 19.19 -11.52 8.65
CA ASN A 267 20.43 -11.89 9.37
C ASN A 267 20.47 -11.38 10.82
N PHE A 268 20.28 -12.32 11.75
CA PHE A 268 20.13 -12.10 13.19
C PHE A 268 21.48 -11.91 13.88
N ASP A 269 22.32 -11.01 13.36
CA ASP A 269 23.51 -10.58 14.10
C ASP A 269 23.12 -9.59 15.21
N SER A 270 24.05 -9.29 16.13
CA SER A 270 23.87 -8.31 17.22
C SER A 270 23.43 -6.92 16.76
N TYR A 271 23.48 -6.67 15.44
CA TYR A 271 23.07 -5.45 14.75
C TYR A 271 21.76 -5.61 13.95
N PHE A 272 20.96 -6.65 14.19
CA PHE A 272 19.73 -6.97 13.43
C PHE A 272 18.80 -5.76 13.25
N LEU A 273 18.53 -5.00 14.31
CA LEU A 273 17.68 -3.80 14.25
C LEU A 273 18.31 -2.65 13.43
N GLU A 274 19.63 -2.55 13.44
CA GLU A 274 20.39 -1.53 12.72
C GLU A 274 20.41 -1.87 11.21
N ASN A 275 20.79 -3.12 10.89
CA ASN A 275 20.85 -3.67 9.53
C ASN A 275 19.49 -3.73 8.81
N PHE A 276 18.38 -3.90 9.54
CA PHE A 276 17.03 -3.92 8.96
C PHE A 276 16.65 -2.56 8.37
N SER A 277 17.17 -1.46 8.94
CA SER A 277 17.00 -0.10 8.39
C SER A 277 18.00 0.21 7.27
N THR A 278 19.27 -0.16 7.44
CA THR A 278 20.37 0.19 6.54
C THR A 278 20.24 -0.45 5.15
N ARG A 279 19.62 -1.63 5.03
CA ARG A 279 19.41 -2.30 3.73
C ARG A 279 18.28 -1.72 2.88
N ARG A 280 17.52 -0.76 3.41
CA ARG A 280 16.56 0.05 2.64
C ARG A 280 17.09 1.41 2.25
N ASP A 281 18.29 1.71 2.70
CA ASP A 281 18.96 2.95 2.42
C ASP A 281 20.11 2.64 1.44
N GLY A 282 20.43 3.60 0.58
CA GLY A 282 21.58 3.57 -0.31
C GLY A 282 22.89 3.54 0.47
N PHE A 283 23.96 3.11 -0.21
CA PHE A 283 25.28 2.99 0.38
C PHE A 283 25.76 4.31 0.99
N GLY A 284 26.21 4.27 2.25
CA GLY A 284 26.72 5.45 2.98
C GLY A 284 25.65 6.40 3.54
N PHE A 285 24.35 6.13 3.32
CA PHE A 285 23.28 7.00 3.83
C PHE A 285 23.18 6.99 5.35
N GLU A 286 23.45 5.86 6.03
CA GLU A 286 23.30 5.81 7.50
C GLU A 286 24.27 6.77 8.20
N ASP A 287 25.54 6.77 7.80
CA ASP A 287 26.56 7.66 8.35
C ASP A 287 26.22 9.12 8.07
N TRP A 288 25.75 9.41 6.86
CA TRP A 288 25.25 10.74 6.51
C TRP A 288 24.05 11.13 7.39
N TYR A 289 23.10 10.23 7.59
CA TYR A 289 21.88 10.46 8.36
C TYR A 289 22.17 10.69 9.84
N LEU A 290 23.15 9.99 10.41
CA LEU A 290 23.62 10.22 11.79
C LEU A 290 24.22 11.62 11.99
N ASN A 291 24.90 12.16 10.97
CA ASN A 291 25.37 13.53 11.00
C ASN A 291 24.24 14.53 10.75
N PHE A 292 23.32 14.23 9.83
CA PHE A 292 22.12 15.02 9.58
C PHE A 292 21.28 15.20 10.84
N LYS A 293 21.11 14.17 11.69
CA LYS A 293 20.41 14.27 12.98
C LYS A 293 20.93 15.37 13.91
N LYS A 294 22.18 15.79 13.75
CA LYS A 294 22.83 16.82 14.58
C LYS A 294 22.65 18.23 14.00
N THR A 295 22.01 18.39 12.85
CA THR A 295 21.81 19.69 12.21
C THR A 295 20.41 20.26 12.51
N PRO A 296 20.24 21.59 12.48
CA PRO A 296 18.92 22.21 12.60
C PRO A 296 17.92 21.72 11.52
N GLN A 297 18.42 21.38 10.34
CA GLN A 297 17.62 20.89 9.21
C GLN A 297 17.00 19.53 9.49
N TYR A 298 17.48 18.77 10.48
CA TYR A 298 16.76 17.58 10.94
C TYR A 298 15.34 17.90 11.44
N LEU A 299 15.13 19.10 12.00
CA LEU A 299 13.83 19.54 12.51
C LEU A 299 12.86 19.91 11.40
N THR A 300 13.34 20.63 10.39
CA THR A 300 12.51 21.27 9.35
C THR A 300 12.62 20.64 7.96
N GLY A 301 13.59 19.76 7.74
CA GLY A 301 13.87 19.14 6.45
C GLY A 301 14.76 19.97 5.52
N MET A 302 15.18 19.32 4.44
CA MET A 302 16.07 19.85 3.39
C MET A 302 15.32 20.25 2.11
N GLY A 303 14.02 19.94 2.00
CA GLY A 303 13.21 20.08 0.79
C GLY A 303 12.98 18.76 0.04
N ALA A 304 11.85 18.64 -0.66
CA ALA A 304 11.46 17.45 -1.39
C ALA A 304 12.48 17.05 -2.44
N GLY A 305 12.78 15.75 -2.52
CA GLY A 305 13.71 15.17 -3.48
C GLY A 305 15.17 15.22 -3.03
N TYR A 306 15.49 15.84 -1.88
CA TYR A 306 16.84 15.79 -1.34
C TYR A 306 17.25 14.36 -0.98
N ASN A 307 16.31 13.53 -0.52
CA ASN A 307 16.53 12.11 -0.29
C ASN A 307 17.04 11.37 -1.54
N LEU A 308 16.65 11.75 -2.76
CA LEU A 308 17.14 11.10 -3.99
C LEU A 308 18.62 11.39 -4.25
N VAL A 309 19.15 12.49 -3.69
CA VAL A 309 20.56 12.86 -3.80
C VAL A 309 21.42 12.07 -2.81
N VAL A 310 20.92 11.89 -1.58
CA VAL A 310 21.70 11.30 -0.47
C VAL A 310 21.39 9.82 -0.20
N ASN A 311 20.24 9.34 -0.66
CA ASN A 311 19.71 8.00 -0.42
C ASN A 311 19.27 7.34 -1.74
N LEU A 312 20.12 7.38 -2.77
CA LEU A 312 19.80 6.86 -4.11
C LEU A 312 19.37 5.38 -4.04
N GLY A 313 18.23 5.05 -4.65
CA GLY A 313 17.61 3.72 -4.57
C GLY A 313 17.02 3.34 -3.19
N GLY A 314 17.18 4.18 -2.17
CA GLY A 314 16.68 3.95 -0.82
C GLY A 314 15.23 4.41 -0.64
N SER A 315 14.42 3.61 0.07
CA SER A 315 13.00 3.88 0.30
C SER A 315 12.62 3.51 1.73
N SER A 316 12.89 4.44 2.65
CA SER A 316 12.58 4.29 4.08
C SER A 316 11.95 5.57 4.65
N TYR A 317 11.30 5.47 5.80
CA TYR A 317 10.71 6.64 6.49
C TYR A 317 11.70 7.79 6.70
N LYS A 318 13.01 7.51 6.71
CA LYS A 318 14.08 8.51 6.81
C LYS A 318 14.04 9.50 5.64
N ASN A 319 13.55 9.11 4.46
CA ASN A 319 13.37 10.01 3.33
C ASN A 319 12.38 11.15 3.64
N ILE A 320 11.30 10.86 4.37
CA ILE A 320 10.34 11.91 4.81
C ILE A 320 11.02 12.88 5.77
N ILE A 321 11.82 12.34 6.70
CA ILE A 321 12.53 13.16 7.70
C ILE A 321 13.63 14.00 7.02
N THR A 322 14.34 13.43 6.05
CA THR A 322 15.33 14.16 5.27
C THR A 322 14.70 15.29 4.47
N ASP A 323 13.59 15.03 3.78
CA ASP A 323 12.94 16.03 2.94
C ASP A 323 12.17 17.09 3.74
N PHE A 324 11.43 16.68 4.78
CA PHE A 324 10.46 17.56 5.47
C PHE A 324 10.69 17.71 6.98
N GLY A 325 11.68 17.03 7.54
CA GLY A 325 12.04 17.15 8.95
C GLY A 325 11.23 16.26 9.88
N ILE A 326 11.76 16.05 11.09
CA ILE A 326 11.13 15.21 12.11
C ILE A 326 9.83 15.84 12.63
N ILE A 327 9.71 17.17 12.66
CA ILE A 327 8.50 17.86 13.12
C ILE A 327 7.34 17.53 12.19
N PHE A 328 7.54 17.69 10.88
CA PHE A 328 6.55 17.32 9.87
C PHE A 328 6.16 15.83 10.01
N PHE A 329 7.15 14.95 10.11
CA PHE A 329 6.92 13.51 10.23
C PHE A 329 6.03 13.16 11.42
N LEU A 330 6.33 13.72 12.60
CA LEU A 330 5.54 13.50 13.81
C LEU A 330 4.14 14.11 13.70
N MET A 331 4.00 15.31 13.13
CA MET A 331 2.69 15.94 12.92
C MET A 331 1.82 15.13 11.95
N TYR A 332 2.40 14.62 10.87
CA TYR A 332 1.70 13.77 9.89
C TYR A 332 1.15 12.50 10.55
N LEU A 333 2.00 11.76 11.28
CA LEU A 333 1.57 10.56 12.01
C LEU A 333 0.53 10.88 13.08
N SER A 334 0.72 11.98 13.81
CA SER A 334 -0.20 12.43 14.86
C SER A 334 -1.57 12.81 14.30
N ALA A 335 -1.64 13.43 13.12
CA ALA A 335 -2.90 13.77 12.47
C ALA A 335 -3.74 12.52 12.19
N PHE A 336 -3.14 11.47 11.62
CA PHE A 336 -3.81 10.19 11.41
C PHE A 336 -4.17 9.49 12.73
N LEU A 337 -3.29 9.50 13.71
CA LEU A 337 -3.54 8.88 15.02
C LEU A 337 -4.73 9.54 15.73
N ILE A 338 -4.77 10.87 15.81
CA ILE A 338 -5.86 11.63 16.42
C ILE A 338 -7.16 11.39 15.65
N TYR A 339 -7.13 11.44 14.31
CA TYR A 339 -8.31 11.14 13.49
C TYR A 339 -8.82 9.72 13.74
N GLY A 340 -7.93 8.73 13.79
CA GLY A 340 -8.24 7.34 14.05
C GLY A 340 -8.85 7.12 15.43
N ILE A 341 -8.23 7.65 16.48
CA ILE A 341 -8.75 7.55 17.86
C ILE A 341 -10.15 8.17 17.94
N ARG A 342 -10.36 9.35 17.35
CA ARG A 342 -11.66 10.04 17.40
C ARG A 342 -12.74 9.40 16.55
N SER A 343 -12.39 8.73 15.44
CA SER A 343 -13.36 8.10 14.54
C SER A 343 -13.68 6.65 14.94
N LEU A 344 -12.67 5.86 15.27
CA LEU A 344 -12.82 4.43 15.56
C LEU A 344 -12.88 4.13 17.06
N GLY A 345 -12.25 4.96 17.90
CA GLY A 345 -11.97 4.64 19.31
C GLY A 345 -10.92 3.55 19.45
N TYR A 346 -10.66 3.10 20.69
CA TYR A 346 -9.69 2.05 21.01
C TYR A 346 -10.19 0.65 20.61
N THR A 347 -10.23 0.41 19.30
CA THR A 347 -10.77 -0.82 18.70
C THR A 347 -9.68 -1.60 17.96
N LYS A 348 -9.98 -2.86 17.66
CA LYS A 348 -9.15 -3.73 16.82
C LYS A 348 -8.93 -3.14 15.43
N GLU A 349 -9.96 -2.49 14.90
CA GLU A 349 -9.95 -1.77 13.64
C GLU A 349 -8.97 -0.58 13.65
N LEU A 350 -8.90 0.18 14.75
CA LEU A 350 -7.89 1.23 14.91
C LEU A 350 -6.46 0.64 14.84
N LEU A 351 -6.21 -0.46 15.54
CA LEU A 351 -4.91 -1.12 15.51
C LEU A 351 -4.52 -1.56 14.10
N ILE A 352 -5.45 -2.13 13.33
CA ILE A 352 -5.22 -2.49 11.91
C ILE A 352 -4.84 -1.26 11.09
N SER A 353 -5.60 -0.16 11.21
CA SER A 353 -5.33 1.06 10.46
C SER A 353 -3.98 1.69 10.84
N LEU A 354 -3.59 1.64 12.11
CA LEU A 354 -2.27 2.11 12.57
C LEU A 354 -1.14 1.23 12.06
N MET A 355 -1.30 -0.10 12.08
CA MET A 355 -0.32 -1.02 11.49
C MET A 355 -0.11 -0.73 10.00
N ILE A 356 -1.19 -0.45 9.26
CA ILE A 356 -1.12 -0.07 7.85
C ILE A 356 -0.39 1.27 7.69
N LEU A 357 -0.75 2.29 8.48
CA LEU A 357 -0.10 3.61 8.45
C LEU A 357 1.41 3.50 8.67
N PHE A 358 1.84 2.92 9.79
CA PHE A 358 3.26 2.81 10.12
C PHE A 358 3.99 1.90 9.14
N GLY A 359 3.35 0.81 8.73
CA GLY A 359 3.92 -0.11 7.77
C GLY A 359 4.19 0.54 6.41
N ILE A 360 3.21 1.26 5.84
CA ILE A 360 3.38 1.95 4.56
C ILE A 360 4.44 3.04 4.71
N ILE A 361 4.37 3.88 5.74
CA ILE A 361 5.36 4.95 5.94
C ILE A 361 6.79 4.39 6.10
N TYR A 362 6.94 3.22 6.72
CA TYR A 362 8.23 2.56 6.88
C TYR A 362 8.80 1.99 5.58
N GLN A 363 7.97 1.51 4.65
CA GLN A 363 8.43 0.85 3.41
C GLN A 363 8.32 1.70 2.15
N ARG A 364 7.24 2.48 2.05
CA ARG A 364 6.88 3.26 0.87
C ARG A 364 6.43 4.65 1.34
N PRO A 365 7.38 5.51 1.74
CA PRO A 365 7.13 6.85 2.29
C PRO A 365 6.58 7.87 1.28
N TYR A 366 5.86 7.44 0.23
CA TYR A 366 5.39 8.27 -0.87
C TYR A 366 4.12 9.05 -0.50
N ILE A 367 4.22 9.93 0.50
CA ILE A 367 3.11 10.74 1.00
C ILE A 367 2.59 11.78 -0.02
N GLN A 368 3.32 12.00 -1.11
CA GLN A 368 2.94 12.87 -2.22
C GLN A 368 2.21 12.12 -3.35
N ASP A 369 2.10 10.79 -3.26
CA ASP A 369 1.37 9.96 -4.20
C ASP A 369 -0.02 9.61 -3.61
N LEU A 370 -1.06 9.97 -4.37
CA LEU A 370 -2.44 9.74 -3.96
C LEU A 370 -2.75 8.26 -3.72
N LEU A 371 -2.12 7.31 -4.43
CA LEU A 371 -2.33 5.88 -4.16
C LEU A 371 -2.02 5.55 -2.71
N TYR A 372 -0.81 5.86 -2.24
CA TYR A 372 -0.36 5.47 -0.90
C TYR A 372 -1.12 6.24 0.18
N VAL A 373 -1.41 7.53 -0.06
CA VAL A 373 -2.28 8.32 0.82
C VAL A 373 -3.67 7.70 0.92
N PHE A 374 -4.24 7.25 -0.20
CA PHE A 374 -5.53 6.57 -0.24
C PHE A 374 -5.49 5.22 0.48
N LEU A 375 -4.44 4.42 0.31
CA LEU A 375 -4.25 3.14 1.01
C LEU A 375 -4.09 3.31 2.52
N ILE A 376 -3.56 4.45 2.99
CA ILE A 376 -3.50 4.80 4.41
C ILE A 376 -4.86 5.30 4.92
N TYR A 377 -5.51 6.21 4.18
CA TYR A 377 -6.73 6.89 4.63
C TYR A 377 -8.00 6.01 4.52
N ALA A 378 -8.15 5.27 3.43
CA ALA A 378 -9.35 4.45 3.18
C ALA A 378 -9.65 3.42 4.28
N PRO A 379 -8.68 2.72 4.90
CA PRO A 379 -8.94 1.84 6.05
C PRO A 379 -9.66 2.52 7.22
N PHE A 380 -9.24 3.74 7.61
CA PHE A 380 -9.88 4.48 8.70
C PHE A 380 -11.35 4.80 8.36
N VAL A 381 -11.59 5.26 7.13
CA VAL A 381 -12.93 5.63 6.66
C VAL A 381 -13.81 4.39 6.52
N PHE A 382 -13.29 3.33 5.93
CA PHE A 382 -13.97 2.06 5.73
C PHE A 382 -14.49 1.55 7.07
N PHE A 383 -13.62 1.33 8.06
CA PHE A 383 -14.04 0.81 9.37
C PHE A 383 -15.02 1.74 10.11
N ASN A 384 -14.89 3.06 9.97
CA ASN A 384 -15.80 4.02 10.58
C ASN A 384 -17.22 3.90 10.00
N GLU A 385 -17.35 3.78 8.68
CA GLU A 385 -18.65 3.54 8.04
C GLU A 385 -19.26 2.20 8.48
N TYR A 386 -18.46 1.16 8.70
CA TYR A 386 -18.96 -0.13 9.22
C TYR A 386 -19.54 0.03 10.62
N LYS A 387 -18.89 0.81 11.48
CA LYS A 387 -19.34 1.05 12.86
C LYS A 387 -20.67 1.82 12.91
N LYS A 388 -20.90 2.75 11.97
CA LYS A 388 -22.11 3.58 11.91
C LYS A 388 -23.38 2.86 11.46
N GLY A 389 -23.30 1.58 11.09
CA GLY A 389 -24.50 0.80 10.72
C GLY A 389 -25.13 1.21 9.39
N SER A 390 -24.50 2.09 8.60
CA SER A 390 -24.90 2.48 7.23
C SER A 390 -24.94 1.31 6.24
N PHE A 391 -24.50 0.13 6.69
CA PHE A 391 -24.46 -1.11 5.96
C PHE A 391 -25.60 -2.03 6.38
N LEU A 392 -26.84 -1.60 6.09
CA LEU A 392 -27.99 -2.52 6.04
C LEU A 392 -27.60 -3.73 5.20
N ILE A 393 -27.54 -4.87 5.87
CA ILE A 393 -27.47 -6.19 5.27
C ILE A 393 -28.79 -6.32 4.51
N ILE A 394 -28.75 -6.39 3.17
CA ILE A 394 -29.85 -6.97 2.42
C ILE A 394 -29.86 -8.45 2.79
N LYS A 395 -30.51 -8.74 3.92
CA LYS A 395 -30.93 -10.09 4.24
C LYS A 395 -32.08 -10.33 3.28
N ASN A 396 -31.84 -11.16 2.28
CA ASN A 396 -32.93 -11.78 1.54
C ASN A 396 -33.73 -12.61 2.55
N GLU A 397 -34.71 -11.99 3.21
CA GLU A 397 -35.78 -12.71 3.90
C GLU A 397 -36.66 -13.34 2.82
N ARG A 398 -36.19 -14.45 2.24
CA ARG A 398 -37.15 -15.49 1.84
C ARG A 398 -37.68 -16.08 3.15
N LYS A 399 -38.76 -15.48 3.66
CA LYS A 399 -39.63 -16.17 4.60
C LYS A 399 -40.05 -17.49 3.95
N PRO A 400 -40.01 -18.63 4.67
CA PRO A 400 -40.67 -19.82 4.17
C PRO A 400 -42.16 -19.46 4.06
N LYS A 401 -42.75 -19.68 2.88
CA LYS A 401 -44.20 -19.83 2.82
C LYS A 401 -44.53 -21.13 3.54
N VAL A 402 -45.50 -21.00 4.45
CA VAL A 402 -46.12 -22.03 5.28
C VAL A 402 -46.45 -23.28 4.47
#